data_AF-A0A661ZBX9-F1
#
_entry.id   AF-A0A661ZBX9-F1
#
_cell.length_a   1.000
_cell.length_b   1.000
_cell.length_c   1.000
_cell.angle_alpha   90.00
_cell.angle_beta   90.00
_cell.angle_gamma   90.00
#
_symmetry.space_group_name_H-M   'P 1'
#
loop_
_entity.id
_entity.type
_entity.pdbx_description
1 polymer ?
#
loop_
_entity_poly.entity_id
_entity_poly.type
_entity_poly.pdbx_seq_one_letter_code
_entity_poly.pdbx_strand_id
1 'polypeptide(L)'
;MKKFTLIIFVVALFSSCSNDPREQIISDYEQTSGDTKTDLSLNVLEIIELGSVNAIDSLKILVPNFEAKKREHINFLMERIEEDKKSPAISSTNEMTIKIWEDGIKKYESDCKGTFLEEDYNRIKRLESDTSKILYNKVKVTYSIKNPFLNNVKQELTKVYMFTPDNKIILGVIE
;
A
#
# COMPACT_ATOMS: atom_id res chain seq x y z
N MET A 1 -28.98 61.30 22.20
CA MET A 1 -27.60 60.80 22.37
C MET A 1 -27.59 59.32 22.04
N LYS A 2 -26.77 58.93 21.06
CA LYS A 2 -26.86 57.66 20.31
C LYS A 2 -26.29 56.50 21.12
N LYS A 3 -27.07 55.42 21.23
CA LYS A 3 -26.69 54.14 21.83
C LYS A 3 -25.66 53.44 20.90
N PHE A 4 -24.39 53.44 21.27
CA PHE A 4 -23.34 52.66 20.60
C PHE A 4 -22.75 51.69 21.61
N THR A 5 -23.44 50.58 21.87
CA THR A 5 -22.86 49.49 22.67
C THR A 5 -23.61 48.18 22.44
N LEU A 6 -23.52 47.61 21.23
CA LEU A 6 -23.80 46.16 21.04
C LEU A 6 -23.37 45.60 19.66
N ILE A 7 -22.18 45.92 19.16
CA ILE A 7 -21.68 45.30 17.91
C ILE A 7 -20.18 44.98 18.05
N ILE A 8 -19.81 44.12 19.01
CA ILE A 8 -18.47 43.50 19.04
C ILE A 8 -18.51 41.98 19.34
N PHE A 9 -19.65 41.40 19.75
CA PHE A 9 -19.71 39.98 20.12
C PHE A 9 -20.08 39.00 19.00
N VAL A 10 -20.38 39.46 17.78
CA VAL A 10 -20.83 38.59 16.67
C VAL A 10 -19.68 38.14 15.77
N VAL A 11 -18.47 38.74 15.89
CA VAL A 11 -17.32 38.38 15.04
C VAL A 11 -16.46 37.26 15.64
N ALA A 12 -16.73 36.83 16.87
CA ALA A 12 -15.96 35.79 17.57
C ALA A 12 -16.48 34.34 17.39
N LEU A 13 -17.54 34.13 16.58
CA LEU A 13 -18.12 32.79 16.35
C LEU A 13 -17.71 32.13 15.02
N PHE A 14 -16.80 32.73 14.25
CA PHE A 14 -16.35 32.18 12.95
C PHE A 14 -14.95 31.54 12.97
N SER A 15 -14.35 31.33 14.14
CA SER A 15 -12.99 30.78 14.29
C SER A 15 -12.96 29.41 14.96
N SER A 16 -13.77 28.45 14.47
CA SER A 16 -13.46 27.01 14.61
C SER A 16 -14.33 26.15 13.68
N CYS A 17 -14.01 26.11 12.38
CA CYS A 17 -14.46 25.08 11.44
C CYS A 17 -13.46 25.03 10.28
N SER A 18 -12.18 24.80 10.61
CA SER A 18 -11.32 24.12 9.65
C SER A 18 -11.62 22.63 9.78
N ASN A 19 -12.77 22.17 9.25
CA ASN A 19 -13.02 20.74 9.17
C ASN A 19 -11.91 20.16 8.30
N ASP A 20 -11.15 19.21 8.84
CA ASP A 20 -10.14 18.54 8.04
C ASP A 20 -10.87 17.84 6.87
N PRO A 21 -10.50 18.08 5.60
CA PRO A 21 -11.18 17.48 4.45
C PRO A 21 -11.26 15.95 4.54
N ARG A 22 -10.35 15.33 5.29
CA ARG A 22 -10.30 13.88 5.51
C ARG A 22 -11.41 13.39 6.42
N GLU A 23 -11.98 14.21 7.29
CA GLU A 23 -13.11 13.81 8.14
C GLU A 23 -14.26 13.27 7.30
N GLN A 24 -14.58 13.97 6.21
CA GLN A 24 -15.60 13.53 5.26
C GLN A 24 -15.19 12.23 4.55
N ILE A 25 -13.94 12.11 4.15
CA ILE A 25 -13.43 10.90 3.47
C ILE A 25 -13.51 9.68 4.39
N ILE A 26 -13.14 9.83 5.67
CA ILE A 26 -13.24 8.78 6.69
C ILE A 26 -14.70 8.43 6.95
N SER A 27 -15.54 9.45 7.09
CA SER A 27 -16.98 9.30 7.28
C SER A 27 -17.62 8.51 6.13
N ASP A 28 -17.29 8.86 4.89
CA ASP A 28 -17.80 8.16 3.72
C ASP A 28 -17.24 6.74 3.60
N TYR A 29 -15.96 6.52 3.91
CA TYR A 29 -15.34 5.20 3.88
C TYR A 29 -15.95 4.23 4.90
N GLU A 30 -16.12 4.66 6.15
CA GLU A 30 -16.66 3.81 7.22
C GLU A 30 -18.15 3.52 7.09
N GLN A 31 -18.89 4.43 6.43
CA GLN A 31 -20.35 4.35 6.32
C GLN A 31 -20.83 3.79 4.97
N THR A 32 -19.93 3.50 4.03
CA THR A 32 -20.29 3.00 2.71
C THR A 32 -19.87 1.54 2.54
N SER A 33 -20.82 0.69 2.16
CA SER A 33 -20.58 -0.70 1.79
C SER A 33 -21.26 -0.98 0.45
N GLY A 34 -20.46 -1.15 -0.61
CA GLY A 34 -20.98 -1.18 -1.98
C GLY A 34 -21.75 0.11 -2.29
N ASP A 35 -22.99 -0.04 -2.74
CA ASP A 35 -23.89 1.09 -3.04
C ASP A 35 -24.70 1.56 -1.82
N THR A 36 -24.52 0.94 -0.65
CA THR A 36 -25.31 1.23 0.56
C THR A 36 -24.56 2.16 1.49
N LYS A 37 -25.20 3.25 1.90
CA LYS A 37 -24.69 4.19 2.91
C LYS A 37 -25.48 4.06 4.22
N THR A 38 -24.78 3.86 5.34
CA THR A 38 -25.37 3.76 6.68
C THR A 38 -24.98 4.98 7.51
N ASP A 39 -25.94 5.76 8.00
CA ASP A 39 -25.65 6.85 8.92
C ASP A 39 -25.37 6.30 10.33
N LEU A 40 -24.10 6.28 10.70
CA LEU A 40 -23.59 5.87 12.01
C LEU A 40 -23.42 7.07 12.95
N SER A 41 -23.87 8.27 12.56
CA SER A 41 -23.59 9.52 13.26
C SER A 41 -22.09 9.66 13.58
N LEU A 42 -21.24 9.33 12.61
CA LEU A 42 -19.79 9.31 12.79
C LEU A 42 -19.29 10.71 13.13
N ASN A 43 -18.53 10.82 14.22
CA ASN A 43 -17.88 12.06 14.64
C ASN A 43 -16.40 11.80 14.86
N VAL A 44 -15.55 12.41 14.03
CA VAL A 44 -14.09 12.35 14.19
C VAL A 44 -13.71 13.12 15.44
N LEU A 45 -12.89 12.49 16.28
CA LEU A 45 -12.41 13.04 17.55
C LEU A 45 -10.97 13.54 17.40
N GLU A 46 -10.15 12.81 16.64
CA GLU A 46 -8.73 13.11 16.48
C GLU A 46 -8.20 12.55 15.15
N ILE A 47 -7.32 13.31 14.51
CA ILE A 47 -6.54 12.88 13.33
C ILE A 47 -5.06 13.14 13.63
N ILE A 48 -4.24 12.09 13.56
CA ILE A 48 -2.80 12.14 13.76
C ILE A 48 -2.08 11.62 12.52
N GLU A 49 -1.18 12.43 11.95
CA GLU A 49 -0.27 12.01 10.90
C GLU A 49 0.81 11.06 11.47
N LEU A 50 0.89 9.83 10.96
CA LEU A 50 1.95 8.89 11.32
C LEU A 50 3.12 8.89 10.33
N GLY A 51 3.06 9.78 9.32
CA GLY A 51 4.04 9.88 8.24
C GLY A 51 3.71 9.05 7.00
N SER A 52 4.57 9.17 6.00
CA SER A 52 4.38 8.56 4.68
C SER A 52 5.21 7.30 4.51
N VAL A 53 4.71 6.38 3.69
CA VAL A 53 5.50 5.27 3.14
C VAL A 53 5.90 5.62 1.73
N ASN A 54 7.20 5.56 1.48
CA ASN A 54 7.82 5.92 0.20
C ASN A 54 8.34 4.67 -0.52
N ALA A 55 8.73 4.85 -1.78
CA ALA A 55 9.21 3.76 -2.62
C ALA A 55 10.44 3.07 -2.01
N ILE A 56 11.35 3.81 -1.37
CA ILE A 56 12.49 3.23 -0.67
C ILE A 56 12.10 2.26 0.45
N ASP A 57 11.04 2.54 1.21
CA ASP A 57 10.55 1.62 2.25
C ASP A 57 10.02 0.31 1.67
N SER A 58 9.34 0.38 0.53
CA SER A 58 8.91 -0.83 -0.19
C SER A 58 10.09 -1.61 -0.76
N LEU A 59 11.09 -0.93 -1.34
CA LEU A 59 12.28 -1.55 -1.91
C LEU A 59 13.09 -2.34 -0.87
N LYS A 60 13.17 -1.87 0.39
CA LYS A 60 13.82 -2.59 1.50
C LYS A 60 13.23 -3.99 1.74
N ILE A 61 11.98 -4.22 1.35
CA ILE A 61 11.29 -5.52 1.50
C ILE A 61 11.31 -6.30 0.19
N LEU A 62 11.01 -5.62 -0.93
CA LEU A 62 10.85 -6.27 -2.23
C LEU A 62 12.17 -6.80 -2.78
N VAL A 63 13.26 -6.03 -2.67
CA VAL A 63 14.56 -6.41 -3.27
C VAL A 63 15.14 -7.67 -2.61
N PRO A 64 15.22 -7.80 -1.27
CA PRO A 64 15.74 -9.03 -0.66
C PRO A 64 14.92 -10.27 -1.04
N ASN A 65 13.59 -10.16 -1.06
CA ASN A 65 12.70 -11.26 -1.43
C ASN A 65 12.87 -11.67 -2.89
N PHE A 66 12.96 -10.69 -3.80
CA PHE A 66 13.23 -10.92 -5.21
C PHE A 66 14.58 -11.63 -5.42
N GLU A 67 15.65 -11.12 -4.80
CA GLU A 67 16.99 -11.69 -4.90
C GLU A 67 17.07 -13.11 -4.32
N ALA A 68 16.34 -13.39 -3.24
CA ALA A 68 16.24 -14.73 -2.67
C ALA A 68 15.59 -15.72 -3.65
N LYS A 69 14.40 -15.38 -4.18
CA LYS A 69 13.69 -16.21 -5.17
C LYS A 69 14.51 -16.43 -6.45
N LYS A 70 15.14 -15.36 -6.95
CA LYS A 70 15.99 -15.40 -8.14
C LYS A 70 17.15 -16.38 -7.93
N ARG A 71 17.84 -16.29 -6.79
CA ARG A 71 18.97 -17.16 -6.46
C ARG A 71 18.54 -18.62 -6.30
N GLU A 72 17.44 -18.86 -5.59
CA GLU A 72 16.87 -20.20 -5.44
C GLU A 72 16.62 -20.86 -6.80
N HIS A 73 16.01 -20.11 -7.73
CA HIS A 73 15.70 -20.67 -9.04
C HIS A 73 16.94 -20.83 -9.94
N ILE A 74 17.90 -19.91 -9.90
CA ILE A 74 19.18 -20.09 -10.60
C ILE A 74 19.90 -21.35 -10.10
N ASN A 75 19.96 -21.54 -8.77
CA ASN A 75 20.59 -22.73 -8.18
C ASN A 75 19.89 -24.01 -8.65
N PHE A 76 18.56 -24.04 -8.64
CA PHE A 76 17.79 -25.17 -9.18
C PHE A 76 18.16 -25.48 -10.63
N LEU A 77 18.28 -24.47 -11.50
CA LEU A 77 18.67 -24.68 -12.90
C LEU A 77 20.13 -25.18 -13.03
N MET A 78 21.04 -24.66 -12.20
CA MET A 78 22.44 -25.12 -12.17
C MET A 78 22.54 -26.59 -11.75
N GLU A 79 21.78 -27.01 -10.75
CA GLU A 79 21.72 -28.41 -10.32
C GLU A 79 21.21 -29.32 -11.47
N ARG A 80 20.18 -28.89 -12.21
CA ARG A 80 19.68 -29.63 -13.38
C ARG A 80 20.73 -29.77 -14.48
N ILE A 81 21.48 -28.70 -14.76
CA ILE A 81 22.58 -28.76 -15.73
C ILE A 81 23.65 -29.77 -15.28
N GLU A 82 23.99 -29.80 -14.01
CA GLU A 82 24.98 -30.77 -13.49
C GLU A 82 24.48 -32.21 -13.54
N GLU A 83 23.21 -32.46 -13.25
CA GLU A 83 22.57 -33.77 -13.37
C GLU A 83 22.56 -34.24 -14.83
N ASP A 84 22.13 -33.39 -15.76
CA ASP A 84 22.04 -33.71 -17.19
C ASP A 84 23.43 -33.98 -17.80
N LYS A 85 24.47 -33.26 -17.36
CA LYS A 85 25.87 -33.51 -17.76
C LYS A 85 26.40 -34.89 -17.32
N LYS A 86 25.87 -35.45 -16.24
CA LYS A 86 26.28 -36.76 -15.71
C LYS A 86 25.51 -37.92 -16.35
N SER A 87 24.43 -37.63 -17.09
CA SER A 87 23.54 -38.65 -17.66
C SER A 87 24.15 -39.30 -18.92
N PRO A 88 24.19 -40.66 -18.99
CA PRO A 88 24.69 -41.39 -20.16
C PRO A 88 23.71 -41.42 -21.35
N ALA A 89 22.55 -40.77 -21.26
CA ALA A 89 21.55 -40.73 -22.33
C ALA A 89 21.96 -39.81 -23.49
N ILE A 90 21.56 -40.19 -24.71
CA ILE A 90 21.74 -39.57 -26.04
C ILE A 90 22.21 -38.10 -25.99
N SER A 91 23.47 -37.87 -26.36
CA SER A 91 24.20 -36.59 -26.21
C SER A 91 23.47 -35.36 -26.76
N SER A 92 22.76 -35.49 -27.88
CA SER A 92 22.08 -34.36 -28.53
C SER A 92 20.83 -33.86 -27.79
N THR A 93 20.09 -34.74 -27.11
CA THR A 93 18.90 -34.34 -26.33
C THR A 93 19.32 -33.63 -25.04
N ASN A 94 20.38 -34.12 -24.38
CA ASN A 94 20.90 -33.49 -23.17
C ASN A 94 21.53 -32.14 -23.46
N GLU A 95 22.23 -31.99 -24.58
CA GLU A 95 22.78 -30.69 -25.02
C GLU A 95 21.69 -29.63 -25.23
N MET A 96 20.57 -30.00 -25.86
CA MET A 96 19.45 -29.07 -26.05
C MET A 96 18.81 -28.67 -24.71
N THR A 97 18.60 -29.63 -23.82
CA THR A 97 18.03 -29.38 -22.48
C THR A 97 18.94 -28.49 -21.63
N ILE A 98 20.24 -28.77 -21.61
CA ILE A 98 21.24 -27.93 -20.92
C ILE A 98 21.18 -26.50 -21.45
N LYS A 99 21.11 -26.32 -22.79
CA LYS A 99 21.01 -24.99 -23.39
C LYS A 99 19.75 -24.25 -22.96
N ILE A 100 18.61 -24.93 -22.83
CA ILE A 100 17.37 -24.33 -22.32
C ILE A 100 17.56 -23.84 -20.88
N TRP A 101 18.21 -24.63 -20.03
CA TRP A 101 18.50 -24.23 -18.64
C TRP A 101 19.49 -23.05 -18.57
N GLU A 102 20.56 -23.08 -19.37
CA GLU A 102 21.53 -21.97 -19.47
C GLU A 102 20.86 -20.67 -19.95
N ASP A 103 19.99 -20.76 -20.96
CA ASP A 103 19.22 -19.61 -21.44
C ASP A 103 18.21 -19.12 -20.39
N GLY A 104 17.67 -20.03 -19.57
CA GLY A 104 16.87 -19.70 -18.39
C GLY A 104 17.66 -18.86 -17.37
N ILE A 105 18.86 -19.31 -17.01
CA ILE A 105 19.76 -18.57 -16.09
C ILE A 105 20.04 -17.17 -16.63
N LYS A 106 20.40 -17.03 -17.92
CA LYS A 106 20.65 -15.71 -18.55
C LYS A 106 19.45 -14.76 -18.43
N LYS A 107 18.22 -15.27 -18.51
CA LYS A 107 17.02 -14.44 -18.31
C LYS A 107 16.95 -13.91 -16.87
N TYR A 108 17.18 -14.77 -15.88
CA TYR A 108 17.18 -14.33 -14.47
C TYR A 108 18.32 -13.35 -14.16
N GLU A 109 19.50 -13.54 -14.76
CA GLU A 109 20.65 -12.64 -14.57
C GLU A 109 20.49 -11.28 -15.27
N SER A 110 19.54 -11.15 -16.20
CA SER A 110 19.29 -9.92 -16.97
C SER A 110 18.06 -9.17 -16.46
N ASP A 111 16.97 -9.19 -17.21
CA ASP A 111 15.73 -8.44 -16.94
C ASP A 111 14.57 -9.34 -16.50
N CYS A 112 14.84 -10.63 -16.27
CA CYS A 112 13.84 -11.64 -15.93
C CYS A 112 12.72 -11.79 -16.99
N LYS A 113 12.90 -11.28 -18.21
CA LYS A 113 11.86 -11.32 -19.25
C LYS A 113 11.49 -12.75 -19.63
N GLY A 114 10.19 -13.03 -19.64
CA GLY A 114 9.63 -14.35 -19.91
C GLY A 114 9.85 -15.36 -18.77
N THR A 115 10.13 -14.89 -17.55
CA THR A 115 10.20 -15.70 -16.33
C THR A 115 9.06 -15.35 -15.38
N PHE A 116 8.84 -16.17 -14.34
CA PHE A 116 7.83 -15.87 -13.32
C PHE A 116 8.19 -14.66 -12.44
N LEU A 117 9.43 -14.16 -12.53
CA LEU A 117 9.91 -12.98 -11.79
C LEU A 117 9.86 -11.68 -12.60
N GLU A 118 9.39 -11.70 -13.85
CA GLU A 118 9.32 -10.52 -14.72
C GLU A 118 8.51 -9.37 -14.09
N GLU A 119 7.36 -9.67 -13.48
CA GLU A 119 6.51 -8.66 -12.86
C GLU A 119 7.18 -8.02 -11.65
N ASP A 120 7.79 -8.84 -10.78
CA ASP A 120 8.52 -8.38 -9.59
C ASP A 120 9.72 -7.50 -9.99
N TYR A 121 10.48 -7.92 -11.02
CA TYR A 121 11.58 -7.13 -11.58
C TYR A 121 11.10 -5.76 -12.07
N ASN A 122 10.05 -5.76 -12.90
CA ASN A 122 9.48 -4.54 -13.45
C ASN A 122 8.91 -3.63 -12.36
N ARG A 123 8.31 -4.19 -11.31
CA ARG A 123 7.83 -3.44 -10.15
C ARG A 123 8.98 -2.78 -9.40
N ILE A 124 10.07 -3.51 -9.14
CA ILE A 124 11.28 -2.95 -8.51
C ILE A 124 11.82 -1.80 -9.36
N LYS A 125 11.97 -1.97 -10.67
CA LYS A 125 12.47 -0.92 -11.56
C LYS A 125 11.63 0.35 -11.55
N ARG A 126 10.29 0.22 -11.50
CA ARG A 126 9.38 1.38 -11.37
C ARG A 126 9.51 2.10 -10.02
N LEU A 127 9.88 1.40 -8.96
CA LEU A 127 10.11 2.02 -7.65
C LEU A 127 11.52 2.62 -7.54
N GLU A 128 12.52 2.02 -8.19
CA GLU A 128 13.89 2.53 -8.26
C GLU A 128 13.98 3.85 -9.05
N SER A 129 13.11 4.07 -10.04
CA SER A 129 13.12 5.30 -10.85
C SER A 129 12.84 6.57 -10.04
N ASP A 130 12.14 6.44 -8.91
CA ASP A 130 11.92 7.53 -7.96
C ASP A 130 11.71 6.95 -6.55
N THR A 131 12.81 6.79 -5.82
CA THR A 131 12.81 6.21 -4.47
C THR A 131 12.19 7.12 -3.42
N SER A 132 12.06 8.42 -3.72
CA SER A 132 11.46 9.44 -2.85
C SER A 132 9.94 9.49 -2.97
N LYS A 133 9.38 8.91 -4.04
CA LYS A 133 7.95 8.87 -4.32
C LYS A 133 7.16 8.36 -3.11
N ILE A 134 6.24 9.18 -2.63
CA ILE A 134 5.25 8.77 -1.63
C ILE A 134 4.28 7.81 -2.29
N LEU A 135 4.11 6.63 -1.70
CA LEU A 135 3.15 5.62 -2.14
C LEU A 135 1.82 5.79 -1.42
N TYR A 136 1.85 6.04 -0.10
CA TYR A 136 0.68 6.34 0.71
C TYR A 136 1.07 7.07 2.00
N ASN A 137 0.10 7.77 2.58
CA ASN A 137 0.23 8.39 3.90
C ASN A 137 -0.48 7.53 4.95
N LYS A 138 0.11 7.40 6.14
CA LYS A 138 -0.51 6.74 7.28
C LYS A 138 -1.13 7.77 8.19
N VAL A 139 -2.44 7.66 8.40
CA VAL A 139 -3.21 8.59 9.23
C VAL A 139 -3.93 7.79 10.30
N LYS A 140 -3.59 8.03 11.57
CA LYS A 140 -4.32 7.46 12.70
C LYS A 140 -5.51 8.34 13.01
N VAL A 141 -6.69 7.75 13.08
CA VAL A 141 -7.92 8.47 13.35
C VAL A 141 -8.62 7.82 14.52
N THR A 142 -9.01 8.66 15.48
CA THR A 142 -9.93 8.31 16.54
C THR A 142 -11.29 8.93 16.22
N TYR A 143 -12.35 8.15 16.21
CA TYR A 143 -13.70 8.62 15.91
C TYR A 143 -14.72 7.88 16.75
N SER A 144 -15.91 8.45 16.86
CA SER A 144 -17.04 7.82 17.53
C SER A 144 -18.18 7.53 16.57
N ILE A 145 -18.89 6.44 16.80
CA ILE A 145 -20.09 6.03 16.06
C ILE A 145 -21.21 5.66 17.02
N LYS A 146 -22.47 5.72 16.57
CA LYS A 146 -23.61 5.09 17.21
C LYS A 146 -23.88 3.75 16.54
N ASN A 147 -23.70 2.66 17.27
CA ASN A 147 -23.87 1.33 16.71
C ASN A 147 -25.36 0.92 16.70
N PRO A 148 -26.02 0.80 15.53
CA PRO A 148 -27.44 0.48 15.47
C PRO A 148 -27.75 -0.93 15.97
N PHE A 149 -26.79 -1.86 15.91
CA PHE A 149 -26.96 -3.23 16.42
C PHE A 149 -26.86 -3.33 17.94
N LEU A 150 -26.33 -2.29 18.59
CA LEU A 150 -26.17 -2.21 20.05
C LEU A 150 -27.03 -1.10 20.63
N ASN A 151 -28.29 -0.98 20.19
CA ASN A 151 -29.23 0.05 20.66
C ASN A 151 -28.66 1.49 20.59
N ASN A 152 -27.92 1.81 19.52
CA ASN A 152 -27.28 3.11 19.30
C ASN A 152 -26.28 3.52 20.40
N VAL A 153 -25.69 2.56 21.11
CA VAL A 153 -24.60 2.84 22.06
C VAL A 153 -23.45 3.52 21.31
N LYS A 154 -22.92 4.60 21.92
CA LYS A 154 -21.74 5.30 21.41
C LYS A 154 -20.50 4.43 21.62
N GLN A 155 -19.76 4.19 20.55
CA GLN A 155 -18.48 3.49 20.58
C GLN A 155 -17.39 4.41 20.04
N GLU A 156 -16.20 4.34 20.64
CA GLU A 156 -15.02 5.04 20.17
C GLU A 156 -14.07 4.02 19.55
N LEU A 157 -13.62 4.31 18.34
CA LEU A 157 -12.78 3.44 17.52
C LEU A 157 -11.51 4.20 17.15
N THR A 158 -10.40 3.48 17.07
CA THR A 158 -9.12 4.00 16.62
C THR A 158 -8.60 3.10 15.51
N LYS A 159 -8.35 3.67 14.33
CA LYS A 159 -7.85 2.94 13.17
C LYS A 159 -6.71 3.70 12.49
N VAL A 160 -5.85 2.98 11.76
CA VAL A 160 -4.82 3.58 10.91
C VAL A 160 -5.21 3.39 9.45
N TYR A 161 -5.45 4.51 8.78
CA TYR A 161 -5.85 4.55 7.38
C TYR A 161 -4.64 4.79 6.48
N MET A 162 -4.64 4.12 5.33
CA MET A 162 -3.69 4.35 4.25
C MET A 162 -4.34 5.29 3.23
N PHE A 163 -3.90 6.54 3.19
CA PHE A 163 -4.38 7.52 2.22
C PHE A 163 -3.50 7.57 0.98
N THR A 164 -4.07 7.94 -0.16
CA THR A 164 -3.28 8.38 -1.33
C THR A 164 -2.33 9.51 -0.96
N PRO A 165 -1.24 9.74 -1.73
CA PRO A 165 -0.27 10.79 -1.42
C PRO A 165 -0.89 12.20 -1.29
N ASP A 166 -2.00 12.45 -2.00
CA ASP A 166 -2.76 13.71 -1.96
C ASP A 166 -3.90 13.73 -0.92
N ASN A 167 -4.00 12.68 -0.09
CA ASN A 167 -4.99 12.50 0.98
C ASN A 167 -6.46 12.54 0.54
N LYS A 168 -6.76 12.20 -0.72
CA LYS A 168 -8.13 12.24 -1.24
C LYS A 168 -8.87 10.91 -1.21
N ILE A 169 -8.16 9.79 -1.16
CA ILE A 169 -8.74 8.45 -1.22
C ILE A 169 -8.09 7.57 -0.15
N ILE A 170 -8.90 6.77 0.54
CA ILE A 170 -8.42 5.71 1.43
C ILE A 170 -8.19 4.45 0.57
N LEU A 171 -6.96 3.96 0.59
CA LEU A 171 -6.52 2.73 -0.08
C LEU A 171 -6.80 1.48 0.76
N GLY A 172 -6.93 1.64 2.07
CA GLY A 172 -7.19 0.56 3.00
C GLY A 172 -6.97 0.97 4.46
N VAL A 173 -7.15 0.00 5.36
CA VAL A 173 -6.99 0.15 6.81
C VAL A 173 -5.99 -0.89 7.30
N ILE A 174 -5.12 -0.48 8.22
CA ILE A 174 -4.22 -1.37 8.95
C ILE A 174 -4.91 -1.68 10.28
N GLU A 175 -5.25 -2.96 10.48
CA GLU A 175 -5.77 -3.52 11.73
C GLU A 175 -4.63 -3.90 12.69
#